data_AF-A0A7I7UCV6-F1
#
_entry.id   AF-A0A7I7UCV6-F1
#
_cell.length_a   1.000
_cell.length_b   1.000
_cell.length_c   1.000
_cell.angle_alpha   90.00
_cell.angle_beta   90.00
_cell.angle_gamma   90.00
#
_symmetry.space_group_name_H-M   'P 1'
#
loop_
_entity.id
_entity.type
_entity.pdbx_description
1 polymer ?
#
loop_
_entity_poly.entity_id
_entity_poly.type
_entity_poly.pdbx_seq_one_letter_code
_entity_poly.pdbx_strand_id
1 'polypeptide(L)' 'MDCYVVVDGSRVVGISARLQGAELIRADEARRLAVGMDGQVTDEDYRTCYERVRIENHELQDLD' A
#
# COMPACT_ATOMS: atom_id res chain seq x y z
N MET A 1 18.94 0.70 7.80
CA MET A 1 17.75 1.34 8.42
C MET A 1 16.53 0.64 7.88
N ASP A 2 15.55 0.29 8.70
CA ASP A 2 14.39 -0.44 8.21
C ASP A 2 13.37 0.52 7.61
N CYS A 3 12.77 0.09 6.50
CA CYS A 3 11.68 0.78 5.84
C CYS A 3 10.52 -0.18 5.58
N TYR A 4 9.33 0.39 5.51
CA TYR A 4 8.11 -0.31 5.18
C TYR A 4 7.75 0.04 3.74
N VAL A 5 7.87 -0.92 2.85
CA VAL A 5 7.53 -0.79 1.42
C VAL A 5 6.09 -1.25 1.23
N VAL A 6 5.28 -0.42 0.59
CA VAL A 6 3.89 -0.75 0.25
C VAL A 6 3.87 -1.21 -1.20
N VAL A 7 3.33 -2.41 -1.42
CA VAL A 7 3.30 -3.06 -2.73
C VAL A 7 1.89 -3.43 -3.16
N ASP A 8 1.58 -3.18 -4.42
CA ASP A 8 0.45 -3.75 -5.14
C ASP A 8 0.98 -4.81 -6.12
N GLY A 9 0.83 -6.09 -5.77
CA GLY A 9 1.44 -7.19 -6.51
C GLY A 9 2.96 -7.06 -6.52
N SER A 10 3.55 -6.85 -7.70
CA SER A 10 4.99 -6.62 -7.90
C SER A 10 5.36 -5.14 -8.00
N ARG A 11 4.40 -4.21 -7.87
CA ARG A 11 4.62 -2.78 -8.03
C ARG A 11 4.75 -2.12 -6.66
N VAL A 12 5.81 -1.32 -6.47
CA VAL A 12 5.93 -0.43 -5.32
C VAL A 12 5.00 0.78 -5.51
N VAL A 13 4.14 1.03 -4.53
CA VAL A 13 3.19 2.16 -4.51
C VAL A 13 3.54 3.21 -3.47
N GLY A 14 4.41 2.88 -2.51
CA GLY A 14 5.00 3.85 -1.61
C GLY A 14 5.96 3.24 -0.60
N ILE A 15 6.57 4.10 0.20
CA ILE A 15 7.56 3.72 1.21
C ILE A 15 7.43 4.65 2.42
N SER A 16 7.65 4.11 3.61
CA SER A 16 7.66 4.88 4.85
C SER A 16 8.69 4.33 5.82
N ALA A 17 9.36 5.21 6.56
CA ALA A 17 10.21 4.83 7.68
C ALA A 17 9.41 4.36 8.91
N ARG A 18 8.08 4.53 8.92
CA ARG A 18 7.18 4.15 10.02
C ARG A 18 6.02 3.29 9.51
N LEU A 19 5.67 2.25 10.27
CA LEU A 19 4.54 1.35 9.94
C LEU A 19 3.22 2.12 9.78
N GLN A 20 2.94 3.08 10.67
CA GLN A 20 1.74 3.91 10.60
C GLN A 20 1.64 4.71 9.29
N GLY A 21 2.78 5.22 8.80
CA GLY A 21 2.82 5.93 7.52
C GLY A 21 2.60 4.99 6.33
N ALA A 22 3.15 3.78 6.39
CA ALA A 22 2.91 2.77 5.37
C ALA A 22 1.44 2.32 5.35
N GLU A 23 0.78 2.25 6.50
CA GLU A 23 -0.63 1.85 6.56
C GLU A 23 -1.58 2.94 6.04
N LEU A 24 -1.21 4.22 6.19
CA LEU A 24 -1.89 5.32 5.50
C LEU A 24 -1.76 5.20 3.98
N ILE A 25 -0.55 4.92 3.47
CA ILE A 25 -0.30 4.72 2.03
C ILE A 25 -1.10 3.53 1.51
N ARG A 26 -1.11 2.41 2.25
CA ARG A 26 -1.86 1.21 1.89
C ARG A 26 -3.36 1.50 1.78
N ALA A 27 -3.93 2.18 2.76
CA ALA A 27 -5.35 2.54 2.78
C ALA A 27 -5.72 3.48 1.62
N ASP A 28 -4.88 4.47 1.33
CA ASP A 28 -5.09 5.40 0.23
C ASP A 28 -5.04 4.71 -1.13
N GLU A 29 -4.04 3.84 -1.35
CA GLU A 29 -3.94 3.06 -2.59
C GLU A 29 -5.12 2.10 -2.76
N ALA A 30 -5.52 1.40 -1.69
CA ALA A 30 -6.69 0.52 -1.72
C ALA A 30 -7.95 1.28 -2.10
N ARG A 31 -8.15 2.49 -1.55
CA ARG A 31 -9.26 3.37 -1.92
C ARG A 31 -9.19 3.80 -3.37
N ARG A 32 -8.01 4.16 -3.87
CA ARG A 32 -7.79 4.56 -5.27
C ARG A 32 -8.11 3.42 -6.25
N LEU A 33 -7.77 2.18 -5.91
CA LEU A 33 -8.03 0.99 -6.73
C LEU A 33 -9.51 0.57 -6.71
N ALA A 34 -10.20 0.81 -5.59
CA ALA A 34 -11.60 0.46 -5.41
C ALA A 34 -12.60 1.45 -6.05
N VAL A 35 -12.12 2.51 -6.70
CA VAL A 35 -12.99 3.49 -7.38
C VAL A 35 -13.63 2.84 -8.61
N GLY A 36 -14.94 2.65 -8.58
CA GLY A 36 -15.75 2.15 -9.69
C GLY A 36 -15.84 3.14 -10.86
N MET A 37 -16.45 2.71 -11.98
CA MET A 37 -16.60 3.54 -13.19
C MET A 37 -17.47 4.79 -12.95
N ASP A 38 -18.35 4.75 -11.95
CA ASP A 38 -19.19 5.85 -11.49
C ASP A 38 -18.49 6.76 -10.46
N GLY A 39 -17.22 6.47 -10.14
CA GLY A 39 -16.42 7.21 -9.17
C GLY A 39 -16.74 6.87 -7.72
N GLN A 40 -17.60 5.90 -7.44
CA GLN A 40 -17.93 5.47 -6.08
C GLN A 40 -16.98 4.38 -5.59
N VAL A 41 -16.80 4.30 -4.27
CA VAL A 41 -16.06 3.22 -3.61
C VAL A 41 -17.05 2.45 -2.75
N THR A 42 -17.19 1.15 -3.00
CA THR A 42 -17.97 0.27 -2.13
C THR A 42 -17.08 -0.33 -1.04
N ASP A 43 -17.67 -0.68 0.10
CA ASP A 43 -16.93 -1.31 1.21
C ASP A 43 -16.32 -2.67 0.81
N GLU A 44 -17.00 -3.40 -0.10
CA GLU A 44 -16.52 -4.68 -0.61
C GLU A 44 -15.29 -4.49 -1.51
N ASP A 45 -15.37 -3.59 -2.49
CA ASP A 45 -14.25 -3.29 -3.40
C ASP A 45 -13.05 -2.75 -2.63
N TYR A 46 -13.28 -1.86 -1.66
CA TYR A 46 -12.24 -1.33 -0.79
C TYR A 46 -11.54 -2.46 -0.02
N ARG A 47 -12.30 -3.35 0.61
CA ARG A 47 -11.74 -4.45 1.40
C ARG A 47 -10.91 -5.40 0.53
N THR A 48 -11.42 -5.77 -0.64
CA THR A 48 -10.67 -6.59 -1.60
C THR A 48 -9.37 -5.92 -2.04
N CYS A 49 -9.41 -4.61 -2.34
CA CYS A 49 -8.20 -3.87 -2.70
C CYS A 49 -7.23 -3.73 -1.52
N TYR A 50 -7.72 -3.54 -0.30
CA TYR A 50 -6.92 -3.43 0.91
C TYR A 50 -6.17 -4.73 1.24
N GLU A 51 -6.82 -5.88 1.08
CA GLU A 51 -6.21 -7.21 1.26
C GLU A 51 -5.14 -7.49 0.20
N ARG A 52 -5.31 -6.96 -1.02
CA ARG A 52 -4.35 -7.08 -2.12
C ARG A 52 -3.08 -6.25 -1.92
N VAL A 53 -3.20 -5.02 -1.41
CA VAL A 53 -2.05 -4.15 -1.14
C VAL A 53 -1.37 -4.62 0.16
N ARG A 54 -0.05 -4.83 0.12
CA ARG A 54 0.73 -5.39 1.24
C ARG A 54 1.79 -4.42 1.72
N ILE A 55 2.14 -4.52 3.00
CA ILE A 55 3.33 -3.86 3.57
C ILE A 55 4.39 -4.91 3.78
N GLU A 56 5.58 -4.65 3.23
CA GLU A 56 6.76 -5.48 3.38
C GLU A 56 7.80 -4.70 4.20
N ASN A 57 8.39 -5.35 5.21
CA ASN A 57 9.51 -4.77 5.96
C ASN A 57 10.80 -5.08 5.20
N HIS A 58 11.58 -4.05 4.91
CA HIS A 58 12.84 -4.14 4.19
C HIS A 58 13.94 -3.41 4.94
N GLU A 59 15.06 -4.10 5.15
CA GLU A 59 16.29 -3.49 5.63
C GLU A 59 16.97 -2.74 4.47
N LEU A 60 17.18 -1.43 4.62
CA LEU A 60 18.06 -0.69 3.73
C LEU A 60 19.50 -1.00 4.10
N GLN A 61 20.18 -1.68 3.20
CA GLN A 61 21.62 -1.90 3.20
C GLN A 61 22.23 -0.99 2.13
N ASP A 62 23.29 -0.27 2.49
CA ASP A 62 24.11 0.41 1.50
C ASP A 62 24.84 -0.65 0.67
N LEU A 63 24.90 -0.46 -0.63
CA LEU A 63 25.78 -1.24 -1.49
C LEU A 63 27.16 -0.58 -1.44
N ASP A 64 28.11 -1.23 -0.79
CA ASP A 64 29.53 -0.83 -0.71
C ASP A 64 30.16 -0.61 -2.09
#